data_AF-A0A939P5F0-F1
#
_entry.id   AF-A0A939P5F0-F1
#
_cell.length_a   1.000
_cell.length_b   1.000
_cell.length_c   1.000
_cell.angle_alpha   90.00
_cell.angle_beta   90.00
_cell.angle_gamma   90.00
#
_symmetry.space_group_name_H-M   'P 1'
#
loop_
_entity.id
_entity.type
_entity.pdbx_description
1 polymer ?
#
loop_
_entity_poly.entity_id
_entity_poly.type
_entity_poly.pdbx_seq_one_letter_code
_entity_poly.pdbx_strand_id
1 'polypeptide(L)' 'MSDRDPDPAKKPFSKRTRTKEGRTYYDNVYASSLEEAYERYGESHMEGAEVDIVPADADDLDRGDRGLSYP' A
#
# COMPACT_ATOMS: atom_id res chain seq x y z
N MET A 1 9.06 -20.31 16.18
CA MET A 1 8.63 -19.69 14.92
C MET A 1 7.72 -18.56 15.34
N SER A 2 8.01 -17.31 15.00
CA SER A 2 7.20 -16.18 15.48
C SER A 2 5.87 -16.20 14.76
N ASP A 3 4.83 -16.69 15.44
CA ASP A 3 3.44 -16.36 15.17
C ASP A 3 3.30 -14.84 15.23
N ARG A 4 3.53 -14.17 14.10
CA ARG A 4 3.04 -12.80 13.90
C ARG A 4 1.57 -12.94 13.62
N ASP A 5 0.78 -13.13 14.66
CA ASP A 5 -0.62 -12.74 14.62
C ASP A 5 -0.66 -11.30 14.06
N PRO A 6 -1.49 -11.02 13.04
CA PRO A 6 -1.65 -9.66 12.56
C PRO A 6 -2.05 -8.81 13.75
N ASP A 7 -1.24 -7.81 14.08
CA ASP A 7 -1.52 -6.88 15.16
C ASP A 7 -2.95 -6.36 14.99
N PRO A 8 -3.89 -6.71 15.88
CA PRO A 8 -5.30 -6.42 15.69
C PRO A 8 -5.59 -4.91 15.71
N ALA A 9 -4.62 -4.08 16.13
CA ALA A 9 -4.73 -2.63 16.05
C ALA A 9 -4.48 -2.08 14.64
N LYS A 10 -3.86 -2.87 13.74
CA LYS A 10 -3.52 -2.43 12.39
C LYS A 10 -4.67 -2.70 11.42
N LYS A 11 -4.97 -1.69 10.62
CA LYS A 11 -5.95 -1.72 9.54
C LYS A 11 -5.23 -1.83 8.20
N PRO A 12 -5.85 -2.47 7.20
CA PRO A 12 -5.29 -2.55 5.87
C PRO A 12 -5.44 -1.23 5.11
N PHE A 13 -4.37 -0.83 4.45
CA PHE A 13 -4.30 0.30 3.53
C PHE A 13 -3.67 -0.17 2.21
N SER A 14 -4.10 0.44 1.11
CA SER A 14 -3.52 0.22 -0.20
C SER A 14 -2.57 1.36 -0.50
N LYS A 15 -1.28 1.05 -0.66
CA LYS A 15 -0.31 1.99 -1.21
C LYS A 15 -0.34 1.85 -2.72
N ARG A 16 -0.69 2.93 -3.40
CA ARG A 16 -0.76 3.05 -4.84
C ARG A 16 0.39 3.92 -5.31
N THR A 17 1.36 3.31 -5.99
CA THR A 17 2.51 4.02 -6.55
C THR A 17 2.29 4.22 -8.04
N ARG A 18 1.98 5.45 -8.45
CA ARG A 18 1.84 5.83 -9.86
C ARG A 18 3.18 6.28 -10.41
N THR A 19 3.70 5.64 -11.44
CA THR A 19 4.93 6.05 -12.11
C THR A 19 4.67 7.15 -13.13
N LYS A 20 5.74 7.84 -13.53
CA LYS A 20 5.73 8.83 -14.62
C LYS A 20 5.19 8.31 -15.96
N GLU A 21 5.18 6.98 -16.15
CA GLU A 21 4.72 6.31 -17.36
C GLU A 21 3.22 5.99 -17.31
N GLY A 22 2.52 6.38 -16.23
CA GLY A 22 1.09 6.14 -16.02
C GLY A 22 0.77 4.87 -15.23
N ARG A 23 1.75 3.97 -15.06
CA ARG A 23 1.51 2.68 -14.38
C ARG A 23 1.30 2.86 -12.88
N THR A 24 0.27 2.22 -12.34
CA THR A 24 -0.03 2.21 -10.90
C THR A 24 0.24 0.84 -10.30
N TYR A 25 1.13 0.77 -9.31
CA TYR A 25 1.45 -0.43 -8.52
C TYR A 25 0.68 -0.42 -7.21
N TYR A 26 0.22 -1.58 -6.78
CA TYR A 26 -0.57 -1.75 -5.56
C TYR A 26 0.21 -2.58 -4.53
N ASP A 27 0.40 -2.04 -3.33
CA ASP A 27 1.00 -2.73 -2.20
C ASP A 27 0.05 -2.72 -1.00
N ASN A 28 -0.10 -3.87 -0.35
CA ASN A 28 -0.86 -3.98 0.90
C ASN A 28 0.02 -3.57 2.08
N VAL A 29 -0.37 -2.50 2.77
CA VAL A 29 0.32 -2.01 3.98
C VAL A 29 -0.61 -1.99 5.17
N TYR A 30 -0.06 -2.21 6.37
CA TYR A 30 -0.85 -2.33 7.59
C TYR A 30 -0.37 -1.31 8.62
N ALA A 31 -1.27 -0.41 9.02
CA ALA A 31 -0.98 0.69 9.94
C ALA A 31 -2.17 0.95 10.87
N SER A 32 -1.96 1.65 11.98
CA SER A 32 -3.02 1.96 12.95
C SER A 32 -3.90 3.14 12.48
N SER A 33 -3.33 4.02 11.64
CA SER A 33 -4.01 5.18 11.03
C SER A 33 -3.48 5.46 9.62
N LEU A 34 -4.21 6.30 8.88
CA LEU A 34 -3.77 6.77 7.56
C LEU A 34 -2.50 7.62 7.67
N GLU A 35 -2.41 8.46 8.71
CA GLU A 35 -1.23 9.27 9.02
C GLU A 35 0.01 8.40 9.21
N GLU A 36 -0.06 7.36 10.05
CA GLU A 36 1.04 6.40 10.25
C GLU A 36 1.39 5.66 8.95
N ALA A 37 0.40 5.36 8.11
CA ALA A 37 0.62 4.71 6.82
C ALA A 37 1.44 5.61 5.89
N TYR A 38 1.13 6.92 5.82
CA TYR A 38 1.93 7.88 5.06
C TYR A 38 3.31 8.11 5.66
N GLU A 39 3.44 8.22 6.99
CA GLU A 39 4.75 8.37 7.64
C GLU A 39 5.69 7.20 7.34
N ARG A 40 5.16 5.97 7.26
CA ARG A 40 5.99 4.77 7.04
C ARG A 40 6.16 4.40 5.57
N TYR A 41 5.14 4.62 4.75
CA TYR A 41 5.05 4.04 3.41
C TYR A 41 4.77 5.08 2.32
N GLY A 42 4.59 6.36 2.68
CA GLY A 42 4.25 7.46 1.77
C GLY A 42 5.36 7.86 0.80
N GLU A 43 6.54 7.26 0.89
CA GLU A 43 7.67 7.51 -0.01
C GLU A 43 7.83 6.40 -1.06
N SER A 44 8.33 6.76 -2.23
CA SER A 44 8.74 5.83 -3.29
C SER A 44 10.16 6.15 -3.75
N HIS A 45 10.95 5.10 -4.01
CA HIS A 45 12.28 5.23 -4.61
C HIS A 45 12.25 5.37 -6.14
N MET A 46 11.07 5.28 -6.76
CA MET A 46 10.92 5.45 -8.20
C MET A 46 10.89 6.95 -8.53
N GLU A 47 11.83 7.40 -9.36
CA GLU A 47 11.94 8.79 -9.78
C GLU A 47 10.66 9.30 -10.45
N GLY A 48 10.09 10.38 -9.89
CA GLY A 48 8.86 10.99 -10.40
C GLY A 48 7.61 10.18 -10.15
N ALA A 49 7.65 9.20 -9.23
CA ALA A 49 6.46 8.48 -8.83
C ALA A 49 5.65 9.25 -7.78
N GLU A 50 4.34 9.20 -7.90
CA GLU A 50 3.38 9.71 -6.94
C GLU A 50 2.88 8.55 -6.08
N VAL A 51 2.84 8.75 -4.76
CA VAL A 51 2.31 7.77 -3.82
C VAL A 51 0.99 8.29 -3.26
N ASP A 52 -0.05 7.47 -3.38
CA ASP A 52 -1.33 7.65 -2.72
C ASP A 52 -1.59 6.46 -1.82
N ILE A 53 -1.95 6.70 -0.56
CA ILE A 53 -2.34 5.66 0.38
C ILE A 53 -3.79 5.89 0.79
N VAL A 54 -4.59 4.84 0.69
CA VAL A 54 -6.02 4.86 1.01
C VAL A 54 -6.40 3.65 1.87
N PRO A 55 -7.48 3.72 2.67
CA PRO A 55 -8.05 2.52 3.28
C PRO A 55 -8.32 1.47 2.21
N ALA A 56 -7.82 0.25 2.39
CA ALA A 56 -7.96 -0.79 1.38
C ALA A 56 -9.36 -1.40 1.40
N ASP A 57 -10.00 -1.47 0.24
CA ASP A 57 -11.15 -2.34 0.04
C ASP A 57 -10.72 -3.76 -0.38
N ALA A 58 -11.69 -4.64 -0.64
CA ALA A 58 -11.40 -6.03 -1.01
C ALA A 58 -10.67 -6.16 -2.37
N ASP A 59 -10.91 -5.25 -3.31
CA ASP A 59 -10.27 -5.26 -4.63
C ASP A 59 -8.84 -4.73 -4.54
N ASP A 60 -8.61 -3.67 -3.75
CA ASP A 60 -7.26 -3.19 -3.43
C ASP A 60 -6.41 -4.29 -2.78
N LEU A 61 -6.96 -5.01 -1.81
CA LEU A 61 -6.28 -6.11 -1.14
C LEU A 61 -5.94 -7.25 -2.10
N ASP A 62 -6.88 -7.67 -2.95
CA ASP A 62 -6.65 -8.71 -3.95
C ASP A 62 -5.57 -8.29 -4.96
N ARG A 63 -5.53 -7.01 -5.36
CA ARG A 63 -4.49 -6.49 -6.24
C ARG A 63 -3.12 -6.47 -5.60
N GLY A 64 -3.03 -6.02 -4.34
CA GLY A 64 -1.79 -6.00 -3.59
C GLY A 64 -1.24 -7.41 -3.33
N ASP A 65 -2.10 -8.37 -2.99
CA ASP A 65 -1.72 -9.76 -2.76
C ASP A 65 -1.21 -10.43 -4.05
N ARG A 66 -1.75 -10.02 -5.21
CA ARG A 66 -1.31 -10.47 -6.54
C ARG A 66 -0.11 -9.69 -7.09
N GLY A 67 0.33 -8.61 -6.43
CA GLY A 67 1.40 -7.73 -6.90
C GLY A 67 1.10 -7.08 -8.26
N LEU A 68 -0.16 -6.68 -8.51
CA LEU A 68 -0.58 -6.18 -9.81
C LEU A 68 -0.13 -4.74 -10.08
N SER A 69 0.14 -4.45 -11.35
CA SER A 69 0.28 -3.08 -11.86
C SER A 69 -0.71 -2.84 -13.01
N TYR A 70 -1.33 -1.66 -13.02
CA TYR A 70 -2.29 -1.24 -14.05
C TYR A 70 -1.72 -0.09 -14.88
N PRO A 71 -1.99 -0.05 -16.20
CA PRO A 71 -1.60 1.06 -17.07
C PRO A 71 -2.41 2.33 -16.84
#